data_AF-A0A2N8ZAJ7-F1
#
_entry.id   AF-A0A2N8ZAJ7-F1
#
_cell.length_a   1.000
_cell.length_b   1.000
_cell.length_c   1.000
_cell.angle_alpha   90.00
_cell.angle_beta   90.00
_cell.angle_gamma   90.00
#
_symmetry.space_group_name_H-M   'P 1'
#
loop_
_entity.id
_entity.type
_entity.pdbx_description
1 polymer ?
#
loop_
_entity_poly.entity_id
_entity_poly.type
_entity_poly.pdbx_seq_one_letter_code
_entity_poly.pdbx_strand_id
1 'polypeptide(L)'
;MSRYSQERKEAVLKKLLPPHSRSVAEVAKEEGISDATLYYWRKRLRESGAVVPNSHAPSEHWSAQTKLAIVAATFSMTENELSQYCRENGLYPEEIQQWRSECMQGFISSKEREAEAKKQAKADKHEIKELEKEIRFKEKALAETAEYNQRKEDLMRLLFFNYFLTESLLLAPLVTWLSRLKIPVCFGMIVLSADVTFVAKVMANCFRRGGF
;
A
#
# COMPACT_ATOMS: atom_id res chain seq x y z
N MET A 1 -29.05 -5.38 43.30
CA MET A 1 -29.09 -4.30 42.29
C MET A 1 -30.45 -4.36 41.61
N SER A 2 -31.25 -3.29 41.66
CA SER A 2 -32.54 -3.24 40.97
C SER A 2 -32.34 -3.43 39.47
N ARG A 3 -32.94 -4.46 38.91
CA ARG A 3 -32.79 -4.81 37.50
C ARG A 3 -33.78 -3.97 36.69
N TYR A 4 -33.40 -2.74 36.35
CA TYR A 4 -34.20 -1.91 35.44
C TYR A 4 -34.32 -2.59 34.07
N SER A 5 -35.54 -2.61 33.51
CA SER A 5 -35.79 -3.11 32.15
C SER A 5 -35.01 -2.28 31.12
N GLN A 6 -34.69 -2.90 29.98
CA GLN A 6 -33.90 -2.24 28.94
C GLN A 6 -34.64 -1.06 28.32
N GLU A 7 -35.95 -1.22 28.07
CA GLU A 7 -36.84 -0.15 27.59
C GLU A 7 -36.84 1.07 28.53
N ARG A 8 -36.87 0.84 29.85
CA ARG A 8 -36.84 1.92 30.83
C ARG A 8 -35.50 2.65 30.83
N LYS A 9 -34.39 1.92 30.68
CA LYS A 9 -33.05 2.54 30.57
C LYS A 9 -32.95 3.43 29.34
N GLU A 10 -33.42 2.95 28.19
CA GLU A 10 -33.36 3.68 26.92
C GLU A 10 -34.25 4.93 26.94
N ALA A 11 -35.47 4.84 27.50
CA ALA A 11 -36.35 6.00 27.64
C ALA A 11 -35.74 7.11 28.52
N VAL A 12 -35.11 6.72 29.63
CA VAL A 12 -34.44 7.66 30.54
C VAL A 12 -33.19 8.26 29.88
N LEU A 13 -32.40 7.45 29.17
CA LEU A 13 -31.22 7.91 28.44
C LEU A 13 -31.59 8.87 27.29
N LYS A 14 -32.72 8.65 26.61
CA LYS A 14 -33.21 9.55 25.54
C LYS A 14 -33.51 10.96 26.06
N LYS A 15 -33.93 11.12 27.32
CA LYS A 15 -34.12 12.43 27.96
C LYS A 15 -32.81 13.16 28.25
N LEU A 16 -31.72 12.40 28.46
CA LEU A 16 -30.38 12.91 28.77
C LEU A 16 -29.54 13.20 27.51
N LEU A 17 -29.96 12.74 26.34
CA LEU A 17 -29.30 12.93 25.05
C LEU A 17 -29.98 14.08 24.27
N PRO A 18 -29.32 14.68 23.26
CA PRO A 18 -29.96 15.58 22.33
C PRO A 18 -31.16 14.90 21.66
N PRO A 19 -32.34 15.56 21.53
CA PRO A 19 -32.58 17.01 21.51
C PRO A 19 -32.95 17.68 22.83
N HIS A 20 -33.18 16.93 23.93
CA HIS A 20 -33.68 17.50 25.19
C HIS A 20 -32.58 17.88 26.19
N SER A 21 -31.41 17.20 26.13
CA SER A 21 -30.20 17.52 26.90
C SER A 21 -30.43 17.88 28.39
N ARG A 22 -31.36 17.19 29.08
CA ARG A 22 -31.72 17.50 30.47
C ARG A 22 -30.61 17.15 31.47
N SER A 23 -30.60 17.83 32.61
CA SER A 23 -29.59 17.59 33.66
C SER A 23 -29.82 16.25 34.37
N VAL A 24 -28.75 15.62 34.86
CA VAL A 24 -28.84 14.33 35.57
C VAL A 24 -29.68 14.48 36.85
N ALA A 25 -29.53 15.60 37.55
CA ALA A 25 -30.23 15.88 38.80
C ALA A 25 -31.75 16.05 38.60
N GLU A 26 -32.19 16.63 37.49
CA GLU A 26 -33.62 16.72 37.16
C GLU A 26 -34.20 15.34 36.85
N VAL A 27 -33.54 14.58 35.98
CA VAL A 27 -34.01 13.24 35.58
C VAL A 27 -33.98 12.25 36.75
N ALA A 28 -33.01 12.38 37.66
CA ALA A 28 -32.96 11.59 38.89
C ALA A 28 -34.19 11.82 39.79
N LYS A 29 -34.61 13.09 39.94
CA LYS A 29 -35.79 13.48 40.71
C LYS A 29 -37.10 13.03 40.03
N GLU A 30 -37.21 13.19 38.72
CA GLU A 30 -38.40 12.80 37.96
C GLU A 30 -38.62 11.27 37.95
N GLU A 31 -37.56 10.50 37.72
CA GLU A 31 -37.64 9.05 37.49
C GLU A 31 -37.43 8.21 38.76
N GLY A 32 -37.04 8.86 39.86
CA GLY A 32 -36.72 8.20 41.14
C GLY A 32 -35.50 7.28 41.03
N ILE A 33 -34.51 7.64 40.19
CA ILE A 33 -33.28 6.87 39.97
C ILE A 33 -32.12 7.63 40.63
N SER A 34 -31.21 6.91 41.29
CA SER A 34 -30.05 7.57 41.91
C SER A 34 -29.14 8.22 40.86
N ASP A 35 -28.61 9.39 41.18
CA ASP A 35 -27.67 10.13 40.31
C ASP A 35 -26.50 9.24 39.88
N ALA A 36 -25.95 8.45 40.81
CA ALA A 36 -24.85 7.52 40.56
C ALA A 36 -25.17 6.49 39.45
N THR A 37 -26.41 6.02 39.38
CA THR A 37 -26.84 5.05 38.35
C THR A 37 -26.95 5.71 36.99
N LEU A 38 -27.45 6.94 36.92
CA LEU A 38 -27.54 7.70 35.68
C LEU A 38 -26.15 8.08 35.15
N TYR A 39 -25.22 8.49 36.02
CA TYR A 39 -23.82 8.71 35.66
C TYR A 39 -23.16 7.44 35.11
N TYR A 40 -23.45 6.27 35.72
CA TYR A 40 -22.94 4.99 35.24
C TYR A 40 -23.48 4.61 33.85
N TRP A 41 -24.78 4.78 33.59
CA TRP A 41 -25.36 4.50 32.26
C TRP A 41 -24.84 5.45 31.19
N ARG A 42 -24.68 6.73 31.54
CA ARG A 42 -24.09 7.75 30.66
C ARG A 42 -22.64 7.40 30.29
N LYS A 43 -21.84 6.91 31.25
CA LYS A 43 -20.47 6.47 31.01
C LYS A 43 -20.42 5.28 30.03
N ARG A 44 -21.26 4.26 30.23
CA ARG A 44 -21.34 3.11 29.31
C ARG A 44 -21.77 3.50 27.89
N LEU A 45 -22.65 4.49 27.75
CA LEU A 45 -23.03 5.02 26.44
C LEU A 45 -21.86 5.70 25.71
N ARG A 46 -21.01 6.42 26.44
CA ARG A 46 -19.79 7.03 25.87
C ARG A 46 -18.80 5.96 25.41
N GLU A 47 -18.61 4.93 26.22
CA GLU A 47 -17.76 3.77 25.87
C GLU A 47 -18.30 3.04 24.63
N SER A 48 -19.62 3.04 24.40
CA SER A 48 -20.24 2.52 23.18
C SER A 48 -20.28 3.51 22.01
N GLY A 49 -19.61 4.67 22.10
CA GLY A 49 -19.46 5.63 21.00
C GLY A 49 -20.61 6.62 20.81
N ALA A 50 -21.58 6.70 21.72
CA ALA A 50 -22.65 7.69 21.65
C ALA A 50 -22.18 9.06 22.15
N VAL A 51 -22.42 10.11 21.36
CA VAL A 51 -22.06 11.51 21.68
C VAL A 51 -22.92 11.99 22.85
N VAL A 52 -22.38 11.93 24.06
CA VAL A 52 -22.98 12.56 25.24
C VAL A 52 -22.25 13.86 25.53
N PRO A 53 -22.90 15.03 25.38
CA PRO A 53 -22.32 16.30 25.80
C PRO A 53 -21.96 16.22 27.30
N ASN A 54 -20.71 16.53 27.63
CA ASN A 54 -20.31 16.79 29.00
C ASN A 54 -20.28 18.30 29.17
N SER A 55 -20.98 18.82 30.18
CA SER A 55 -21.05 20.26 30.46
C SER A 55 -19.70 20.91 30.84
N HIS A 56 -18.61 20.13 30.95
CA HIS A 56 -17.31 20.57 31.50
C HIS A 56 -16.07 19.90 30.86
N ALA A 57 -16.12 19.46 29.60
CA ALA A 57 -14.92 18.94 28.93
C ALA A 57 -14.07 20.09 28.35
N PRO A 58 -12.72 20.08 28.49
CA PRO A 58 -11.84 21.04 27.82
C PRO A 58 -12.12 21.07 26.32
N SER A 59 -12.18 22.26 25.72
CA SER A 59 -12.53 22.50 24.31
C SER A 59 -11.71 21.68 23.30
N GLU A 60 -10.49 21.28 23.67
CA GLU A 60 -9.59 20.42 22.89
C GLU A 60 -10.12 18.99 22.68
N HIS A 61 -10.89 18.44 23.61
CA HIS A 61 -11.41 17.06 23.51
C HIS A 61 -12.74 16.94 22.75
N TRP A 62 -13.24 18.04 22.17
CA TRP A 62 -14.51 18.03 21.45
C TRP A 62 -14.31 17.45 20.05
N SER A 63 -15.19 16.51 19.67
CA SER A 63 -15.17 15.95 18.32
C SER A 63 -15.46 17.04 17.27
N ALA A 64 -14.90 16.90 16.07
CA ALA A 64 -15.13 17.84 14.97
C ALA A 64 -16.63 18.02 14.65
N GLN A 65 -17.41 16.95 14.77
CA GLN A 65 -18.86 16.98 14.56
C GLN A 65 -19.57 17.80 15.64
N THR A 66 -19.13 17.72 16.89
CA THR A 66 -19.71 18.51 17.99
C THR A 66 -19.32 19.98 17.87
N LYS A 67 -18.08 20.28 17.48
CA LYS A 67 -17.62 21.66 17.19
C LYS A 67 -18.47 22.28 16.07
N LEU A 68 -18.72 21.54 14.99
CA LEU A 68 -19.60 21.97 13.90
C LEU A 68 -21.03 22.23 14.38
N ALA A 69 -21.60 21.35 15.19
CA ALA A 69 -22.96 21.50 15.71
C ALA A 69 -23.11 22.77 16.57
N ILE A 70 -22.11 23.08 17.40
CA ILE A 70 -22.06 24.31 18.20
C ILE A 70 -21.94 25.54 17.31
N VAL A 71 -21.03 25.51 16.33
CA VAL A 71 -20.86 26.60 15.36
C VAL A 71 -22.17 26.86 14.59
N ALA A 72 -22.87 25.81 14.19
CA ALA A 72 -24.16 25.92 13.51
C ALA A 72 -25.26 26.51 14.42
N ALA A 73 -25.36 26.04 15.67
CA ALA A 73 -26.35 26.52 16.63
C ALA A 73 -26.12 27.99 17.03
N THR A 74 -24.86 28.40 17.14
CA THR A 74 -24.49 29.77 17.55
C THR A 74 -24.54 30.77 16.40
N PHE A 75 -24.66 30.32 15.14
CA PHE A 75 -24.61 31.20 13.97
C PHE A 75 -25.77 32.20 13.94
N SER A 76 -26.95 31.83 14.44
CA SER A 76 -28.13 32.69 14.50
C SER A 76 -28.29 33.47 15.81
N MET A 77 -27.41 33.23 16.80
CA MET A 77 -27.50 33.84 18.13
C MET A 77 -26.86 35.24 18.14
N THR A 78 -27.46 36.15 18.90
CA THR A 78 -26.88 37.48 19.17
C THR A 78 -25.72 37.37 20.17
N GLU A 79 -24.89 38.42 20.28
CA GLU A 79 -23.70 38.41 21.17
C GLU A 79 -24.05 38.16 22.65
N ASN A 80 -25.22 38.64 23.09
CA ASN A 80 -25.74 38.41 24.43
C ASN A 80 -26.14 36.95 24.66
N GLU A 81 -26.85 36.35 23.70
CA GLU A 81 -27.25 34.94 23.74
C GLU A 81 -26.05 34.00 23.63
N LEU A 82 -25.07 34.37 22.80
CA LEU A 82 -23.81 33.63 22.66
C LEU A 82 -23.03 33.67 23.98
N SER A 83 -23.00 34.81 24.67
CA SER A 83 -22.37 34.94 25.98
C SER A 83 -23.06 34.10 27.06
N GLN A 84 -24.39 33.99 27.04
CA GLN A 84 -25.14 33.11 27.93
C GLN A 84 -24.87 31.63 27.62
N TYR A 85 -24.94 31.27 26.33
CA TYR A 85 -24.65 29.92 25.85
C TYR A 85 -23.24 29.46 26.21
N CYS A 86 -22.25 30.35 26.09
CA CYS A 86 -20.86 30.12 26.50
C CYS A 86 -20.73 29.80 27.98
N ARG A 87 -21.45 30.54 28.85
CA ARG A 87 -21.45 30.32 30.30
C ARG A 87 -22.10 28.99 30.68
N GLU A 88 -23.17 28.60 29.98
CA GLU A 88 -23.88 27.34 30.23
C GLU A 88 -23.07 26.11 29.77
N ASN A 89 -22.38 26.22 28.64
CA ASN A 89 -21.64 25.11 28.02
C ASN A 89 -20.16 25.06 28.42
N GLY A 90 -19.67 26.06 29.17
CA GLY A 90 -18.26 26.14 29.58
C GLY A 90 -17.31 26.41 28.42
N LEU A 91 -17.74 27.20 27.44
CA LEU A 91 -17.00 27.55 26.22
C LEU A 91 -16.64 29.03 26.22
N TYR A 92 -15.56 29.40 25.53
CA TYR A 92 -15.22 30.80 25.32
C TYR A 92 -15.72 31.29 23.94
N PRO A 93 -16.18 32.55 23.85
CA PRO A 93 -16.64 33.12 22.58
C PRO A 93 -15.54 33.12 21.51
N GLU A 94 -14.27 33.28 21.92
CA GLU A 94 -13.10 33.23 21.05
C GLU A 94 -12.93 31.86 20.36
N GLU A 95 -13.19 30.76 21.07
CA GLU A 95 -13.09 29.40 20.53
C GLU A 95 -14.14 29.16 19.44
N ILE A 96 -15.36 29.66 19.63
CA ILE A 96 -16.45 29.55 18.65
C ILE A 96 -16.10 30.37 17.41
N GLN A 97 -15.53 31.57 17.57
CA GLN A 97 -15.08 32.40 16.44
C GLN A 97 -13.92 31.74 15.69
N GLN A 98 -12.98 31.13 16.42
CA GLN A 98 -11.90 30.37 15.82
C GLN A 98 -12.46 29.21 14.98
N TRP A 99 -13.36 28.39 15.53
CA TRP A 99 -13.95 27.27 14.78
C TRP A 99 -14.80 27.74 13.58
N ARG A 100 -15.46 28.90 13.66
CA ARG A 100 -16.13 29.51 12.48
C ARG A 100 -15.13 29.83 11.38
N SER A 101 -14.02 30.47 11.75
CA SER A 101 -12.98 30.83 10.80
C SER A 101 -12.32 29.60 10.18
N GLU A 102 -12.03 28.57 10.97
CA GLU A 102 -11.48 27.29 10.53
C GLU A 102 -12.45 26.55 9.59
N CYS A 103 -13.76 26.58 9.87
CA CYS A 103 -14.76 26.00 8.97
C CYS A 103 -14.75 26.70 7.60
N MET A 104 -14.77 28.05 7.60
CA MET A 104 -14.74 28.83 6.35
C MET A 104 -13.44 28.63 5.57
N GLN A 105 -12.29 28.67 6.26
CA GLN A 105 -10.98 28.42 5.67
C GLN A 105 -10.84 26.98 5.18
N GLY A 106 -11.44 26.01 5.88
CA GLY A 106 -11.50 24.61 5.45
C GLY A 106 -12.17 24.45 4.09
N PHE A 107 -13.26 25.17 3.83
CA PHE A 107 -13.94 25.11 2.52
C PHE A 107 -13.14 25.75 1.39
N ILE A 108 -12.45 26.87 1.65
CA ILE A 108 -11.61 27.55 0.66
C ILE A 108 -10.37 26.71 0.36
N SER A 109 -9.63 26.32 1.41
CA SER A 109 -8.42 25.52 1.30
C SER A 109 -8.67 24.11 0.77
N SER A 110 -9.84 23.51 1.00
CA SER A 110 -10.20 22.20 0.41
C SER A 110 -10.26 22.30 -1.12
N LYS A 111 -10.87 23.35 -1.67
CA LYS A 111 -10.94 23.55 -3.13
C LYS A 111 -9.56 23.80 -3.73
N GLU A 112 -8.74 24.61 -3.08
CA GLU A 112 -7.36 24.89 -3.51
C GLU A 112 -6.49 23.64 -3.45
N ARG A 113 -6.53 22.89 -2.33
CA ARG A 113 -5.82 21.61 -2.18
C ARG A 113 -6.27 20.57 -3.20
N GLU A 114 -7.57 20.47 -3.49
CA GLU A 114 -8.06 19.57 -4.54
C GLU A 114 -7.56 19.96 -5.93
N ALA A 115 -7.50 21.27 -6.23
CA ALA A 115 -6.99 21.75 -7.51
C ALA A 115 -5.48 21.49 -7.64
N GLU A 116 -4.71 21.70 -6.58
CA GLU A 116 -3.28 21.41 -6.51
C GLU A 116 -2.99 19.90 -6.62
N ALA A 117 -3.72 19.08 -5.86
CA ALA A 117 -3.60 17.63 -5.94
C ALA A 117 -3.91 17.10 -7.35
N LYS A 118 -4.91 17.68 -8.03
CA LYS A 118 -5.22 17.35 -9.45
C LYS A 118 -4.10 17.77 -10.41
N LYS A 119 -3.42 18.90 -10.16
CA LYS A 119 -2.28 19.33 -10.98
C LYS A 119 -1.08 18.41 -10.77
N GLN A 120 -0.76 18.09 -9.53
CA GLN A 120 0.33 17.17 -9.17
C GLN A 120 0.08 15.77 -9.78
N ALA A 121 -1.11 15.20 -9.57
CA ALA A 121 -1.46 13.89 -10.14
C ALA A 121 -1.36 13.85 -11.68
N LYS A 122 -1.58 14.97 -12.37
CA LYS A 122 -1.37 15.06 -13.83
C LYS A 122 0.11 15.10 -14.20
N ALA A 123 0.91 15.86 -13.46
CA ALA A 123 2.36 15.93 -13.66
C ALA A 123 3.01 14.56 -13.42
N ASP A 124 2.69 13.92 -12.30
CA ASP A 124 3.21 12.59 -11.95
C ASP A 124 2.81 11.55 -13.00
N LYS A 125 1.56 11.59 -13.48
CA LYS A 125 1.11 10.69 -14.55
C LYS A 125 1.85 10.91 -15.87
N HIS A 126 2.28 12.14 -16.15
CA HIS A 126 3.09 12.43 -17.33
C HIS A 126 4.49 11.85 -17.18
N GLU A 127 5.14 12.13 -16.04
CA GLU A 127 6.48 11.66 -15.72
C GLU A 127 6.55 10.13 -15.72
N ILE A 128 5.57 9.45 -15.09
CA ILE A 128 5.47 7.98 -15.11
C ILE A 128 5.44 7.45 -16.55
N LYS A 129 4.64 8.07 -17.43
CA LYS A 129 4.56 7.63 -18.83
C LYS A 129 5.85 7.86 -19.60
N GLU A 130 6.58 8.93 -19.30
CA GLU A 130 7.88 9.20 -19.92
C GLU A 130 8.93 8.20 -19.45
N LEU A 131 9.02 7.99 -18.14
CA LEU A 131 9.90 7.00 -17.53
C LEU A 131 9.61 5.58 -18.05
N GLU A 132 8.33 5.19 -18.15
CA GLU A 132 7.95 3.91 -18.75
C GLU A 132 8.39 3.77 -20.22
N LYS A 133 8.34 4.84 -21.01
CA LYS A 133 8.84 4.81 -22.40
C LYS A 133 10.34 4.64 -22.44
N GLU A 134 11.07 5.35 -21.58
CA GLU A 134 12.52 5.20 -21.49
C GLU A 134 12.93 3.79 -21.06
N ILE A 135 12.23 3.21 -20.08
CA ILE A 135 12.46 1.83 -19.64
C ILE A 135 12.26 0.88 -20.83
N ARG A 136 11.13 0.98 -21.55
CA ARG A 136 10.88 0.13 -22.74
C ARG A 136 11.94 0.29 -23.82
N PHE A 137 12.43 1.51 -24.05
CA PHE A 137 13.50 1.75 -25.02
C PHE A 137 14.82 1.11 -24.57
N LYS A 138 15.19 1.27 -23.29
CA LYS A 138 16.40 0.67 -22.70
C LYS A 138 16.32 -0.86 -22.70
N GLU A 139 15.18 -1.45 -22.34
CA GLU A 139 14.95 -2.89 -22.40
C GLU A 139 15.09 -3.45 -23.82
N LYS A 140 14.55 -2.75 -24.82
CA LYS A 140 14.70 -3.16 -26.23
C LYS A 140 16.17 -3.14 -26.67
N ALA A 141 16.90 -2.07 -26.35
CA ALA A 141 18.33 -1.99 -26.65
C ALA A 141 19.11 -3.12 -25.95
N LEU A 142 18.79 -3.42 -24.69
CA LEU A 142 19.39 -4.54 -23.97
C LEU A 142 19.05 -5.89 -24.62
N ALA A 143 17.81 -6.10 -25.07
CA ALA A 143 17.40 -7.33 -25.76
C ALA A 143 18.16 -7.53 -27.08
N GLU A 144 18.33 -6.48 -27.89
CA GLU A 144 19.12 -6.53 -29.13
C GLU A 144 20.59 -6.87 -28.85
N THR A 145 21.18 -6.32 -27.78
CA THR A 145 22.55 -6.69 -27.38
C THR A 145 22.65 -8.13 -26.87
N ALA A 146 21.63 -8.61 -26.17
CA ALA A 146 21.56 -9.99 -25.71
C ALA A 146 21.45 -10.96 -26.90
N GLU A 147 20.60 -10.66 -27.89
CA GLU A 147 20.48 -11.44 -29.12
C GLU A 147 21.80 -11.46 -29.92
N TYR A 148 22.46 -10.31 -30.07
CA TYR A 148 23.75 -10.23 -30.72
C TYR A 148 24.84 -11.07 -30.02
N ASN A 149 24.89 -11.00 -28.68
CA ASN A 149 25.82 -11.79 -27.88
C ASN A 149 25.52 -13.29 -28.01
N GLN A 150 24.25 -13.68 -27.95
CA GLN A 150 23.82 -15.07 -28.15
C GLN A 150 24.27 -15.59 -29.53
N ARG A 151 24.06 -14.81 -30.58
CA ARG A 151 24.48 -15.17 -31.93
C ARG A 151 26.00 -15.31 -32.05
N LYS A 152 26.77 -14.47 -31.35
CA LYS A 152 28.24 -14.60 -31.29
C LYS A 152 28.67 -15.91 -30.64
N GLU A 153 28.05 -16.28 -29.53
CA GLU A 153 28.34 -17.54 -28.86
C GLU A 153 28.02 -18.75 -29.77
N ASP A 154 26.88 -18.72 -30.45
CA ASP A 154 26.49 -19.79 -31.37
C ASP A 154 27.46 -19.90 -32.56
N LEU A 155 27.91 -18.77 -33.12
CA LEU A 155 28.96 -18.77 -34.16
C LEU A 155 30.29 -19.32 -33.63
N MET A 156 30.69 -18.96 -32.41
CA MET A 156 31.91 -19.51 -31.80
C MET A 156 31.79 -21.03 -31.58
N ARG A 157 30.63 -21.52 -31.14
CA ARG A 157 30.36 -22.96 -31.01
C ARG A 157 30.45 -23.67 -32.36
N LEU A 158 29.89 -23.10 -33.43
CA LEU A 158 29.96 -23.67 -34.78
C LEU A 158 31.39 -23.66 -35.34
N LEU A 159 32.16 -22.60 -35.12
CA LEU A 159 33.56 -22.54 -35.53
C LEU A 159 34.40 -23.57 -34.79
N PHE A 160 34.21 -23.71 -33.48
CA PHE A 160 34.90 -24.72 -32.67
C PHE A 160 34.56 -26.14 -33.13
N PHE A 161 33.28 -26.41 -33.43
CA PHE A 161 32.83 -27.69 -33.95
C PHE A 161 33.44 -28.02 -35.32
N ASN A 162 33.43 -27.04 -36.25
CA ASN A 162 34.05 -27.21 -37.56
C ASN A 162 35.56 -27.44 -37.45
N TYR A 163 36.26 -26.67 -36.61
CA TYR A 163 37.68 -26.86 -36.35
C TYR A 163 37.97 -28.28 -35.85
N PHE A 164 37.24 -28.73 -34.83
CA PHE A 164 37.38 -30.08 -34.26
C PHE A 164 37.08 -31.19 -35.29
N LEU A 165 36.06 -31.01 -36.13
CA LEU A 165 35.73 -31.94 -37.22
C LEU A 165 36.85 -31.98 -38.26
N THR A 166 37.38 -30.83 -38.68
CA THR A 166 38.48 -30.78 -39.66
C THR A 166 39.75 -31.40 -39.13
N GLU A 167 40.10 -31.15 -37.86
CA GLU A 167 41.28 -31.73 -37.21
C GLU A 167 41.14 -33.26 -37.10
N SER A 168 39.94 -33.76 -36.77
CA SER A 168 39.61 -35.19 -36.76
C SER A 168 39.69 -35.82 -38.16
N LEU A 169 39.15 -35.16 -39.19
CA LEU A 169 39.16 -35.62 -40.58
C LEU A 169 40.57 -35.60 -41.20
N LEU A 170 41.41 -34.63 -40.83
CA LEU A 170 42.79 -34.52 -41.29
C LEU A 170 43.72 -35.55 -40.61
N LEU A 171 43.44 -35.92 -39.36
CA LEU A 171 44.19 -36.95 -38.64
C LEU A 171 43.73 -38.38 -39.01
N ALA A 172 42.50 -38.56 -39.50
CA ALA A 172 41.97 -39.85 -39.92
C ALA A 172 42.84 -40.62 -40.96
N PRO A 173 43.34 -40.02 -42.05
CA PRO A 173 44.25 -40.68 -42.98
C PRO A 173 45.62 -41.00 -42.35
N LEU A 174 46.11 -40.19 -41.42
CA LEU A 174 47.39 -40.41 -40.75
C LEU A 174 47.31 -41.59 -39.77
N VAL A 175 46.20 -41.66 -39.00
CA VAL A 175 45.89 -42.77 -38.10
C VAL A 175 45.67 -44.08 -38.87
N THR A 176 44.94 -44.03 -40.00
CA THR A 176 44.75 -45.22 -40.86
C THR A 176 46.03 -45.64 -41.58
N TRP A 177 46.90 -44.70 -41.99
CA TRP A 177 48.21 -45.00 -42.58
C TRP A 177 49.16 -45.63 -41.56
N LEU A 178 49.26 -45.08 -40.34
CA LEU A 178 50.03 -45.66 -39.23
C LEU A 178 49.52 -47.05 -38.83
N SER A 179 48.20 -47.28 -38.87
CA SER A 179 47.60 -48.59 -38.60
C SER A 179 47.99 -49.66 -39.62
N ARG A 180 48.31 -49.24 -40.85
CA ARG A 180 48.64 -50.14 -41.98
C ARG A 180 50.14 -50.45 -42.08
N LEU A 181 51.00 -49.65 -41.44
CA LEU A 181 52.45 -49.81 -41.47
C LEU A 181 52.99 -50.93 -40.57
N LYS A 182 52.16 -51.58 -39.73
CA LYS A 182 52.52 -52.78 -38.94
C LYS A 182 53.85 -52.62 -38.17
N ILE A 183 54.18 -51.38 -37.79
CA ILE A 183 55.25 -51.10 -36.85
C ILE A 183 54.66 -51.41 -35.47
N PRO A 184 55.32 -52.24 -34.63
CA PRO A 184 54.89 -52.49 -33.27
C PRO A 184 55.21 -51.26 -32.41
N VAL A 185 54.55 -50.13 -32.68
CA VAL A 185 54.52 -49.03 -31.72
C VAL A 185 53.46 -49.41 -30.69
N CYS A 186 53.93 -49.59 -29.47
CA CYS A 186 53.18 -49.93 -28.28
C CYS A 186 51.74 -49.43 -28.32
N PHE A 187 50.81 -50.38 -28.23
CA PHE A 187 49.38 -50.21 -28.05
C PHE A 187 49.12 -49.58 -26.66
N GLY A 188 49.53 -48.32 -26.47
CA GLY A 188 49.38 -47.56 -25.23
C GLY A 188 48.71 -46.21 -25.42
N MET A 189 48.41 -45.82 -26.67
CA MET A 189 47.88 -44.48 -26.97
C MET A 189 46.82 -44.47 -28.07
N ILE A 190 46.12 -45.59 -28.24
CA ILE A 190 44.88 -45.66 -29.03
C ILE A 190 43.69 -45.60 -28.07
N VAL A 191 43.63 -44.53 -27.27
CA VAL A 191 42.40 -44.07 -26.62
C VAL A 191 41.92 -42.83 -27.38
N LEU A 192 41.82 -42.94 -28.70
CA LEU A 192 41.36 -41.85 -29.57
C LEU A 192 40.33 -42.28 -30.62
N SER A 193 39.99 -43.57 -30.70
CA SER A 193 38.90 -44.05 -31.57
C SER A 193 37.60 -44.39 -30.84
N ALA A 194 37.60 -44.48 -29.50
CA ALA A 194 36.37 -44.64 -28.71
C ALA A 194 35.71 -43.29 -28.38
N ASP A 195 36.44 -42.18 -28.48
CA ASP A 195 35.94 -40.87 -28.06
C ASP A 195 35.39 -40.00 -29.19
N VAL A 196 35.59 -40.28 -30.48
CA VAL A 196 35.00 -39.40 -31.51
C VAL A 196 33.47 -39.51 -31.51
N THR A 197 32.93 -40.73 -31.37
CA THR A 197 31.48 -40.94 -31.19
C THR A 197 31.01 -40.55 -29.80
N PHE A 198 31.79 -40.72 -28.73
CA PHE A 198 31.42 -40.27 -27.39
C PHE A 198 31.43 -38.75 -27.26
N VAL A 199 32.48 -38.07 -27.74
CA VAL A 199 32.60 -36.61 -27.84
C VAL A 199 31.58 -36.04 -28.81
N ALA A 200 31.32 -36.65 -29.97
CA ALA A 200 30.23 -36.21 -30.86
C ALA A 200 28.85 -36.39 -30.19
N LYS A 201 28.65 -37.44 -29.40
CA LYS A 201 27.39 -37.71 -28.69
C LYS A 201 27.24 -36.81 -27.46
N VAL A 202 28.32 -36.45 -26.76
CA VAL A 202 28.37 -35.47 -25.67
C VAL A 202 28.15 -34.06 -26.23
N MET A 203 28.78 -33.68 -27.34
CA MET A 203 28.53 -32.41 -28.03
C MET A 203 27.08 -32.33 -28.57
N ALA A 204 26.55 -33.41 -29.16
CA ALA A 204 25.15 -33.46 -29.60
C ALA A 204 24.15 -33.41 -28.42
N ASN A 205 24.52 -33.93 -27.24
CA ASN A 205 23.70 -33.85 -26.03
C ASN A 205 23.80 -32.46 -25.36
N CYS A 206 24.97 -31.79 -25.42
CA CYS A 206 25.12 -30.38 -25.04
C CYS A 206 24.29 -29.46 -25.93
N PHE A 207 24.23 -29.73 -27.25
CA PHE A 207 23.37 -29.00 -28.18
C PHE A 207 21.87 -29.22 -27.92
N ARG A 208 21.49 -30.39 -27.38
CA ARG A 208 20.08 -30.73 -27.07
C ARG A 208 19.61 -30.27 -25.68
N ARG A 209 20.54 -29.98 -24.75
CA ARG A 209 20.23 -29.55 -23.37
C ARG A 209 20.28 -28.03 -23.14
N GLY A 210 20.85 -27.25 -24.06
CA GLY A 210 20.75 -25.77 -24.06
C GLY A 210 19.63 -25.32 -24.99
N GLY A 211 18.39 -25.30 -24.48
CA GLY A 211 17.20 -24.94 -25.25
C GLY A 211 17.17 -23.47 -25.68
N PHE A 212 16.55 -23.26 -26.86
CA PHE A 212 15.90 -22.02 -27.27
C PHE A 212 14.92 -21.51 -26.22
#